data_AF-A0A256BLZ0-F1
#
_entry.id   AF-A0A256BLZ0-F1
#
_cell.length_a   1.000
_cell.length_b   1.000
_cell.length_c   1.000
_cell.angle_alpha   90.00
_cell.angle_beta   90.00
_cell.angle_gamma   90.00
#
_symmetry.space_group_name_H-M   'P 1'
#
loop_
_entity.id
_entity.type
_entity.pdbx_description
1 polymer ?
#
loop_
_entity_poly.entity_id
_entity_poly.type
_entity_poly.pdbx_seq_one_letter_code
_entity_poly.pdbx_strand_id
1 'polypeptide(L)'
;MTIEKNAKPNIIDNAINGLRDIFVPNLIALMAAGILQGILIILQTTGIVPADQAEDFILSNISNAIFYFLPVLLAYSSAEVFKTNKVLAASVALFLLHPDVVATMGNPIPGADFFGIPLVNTGTYNNSVIPIILII
;
A
#
# COMPACT_ATOMS: atom_id res chain seq x y z
N MET A 1 32.80 -22.57 -15.65
CA MET A 1 33.45 -21.83 -14.54
C MET A 1 32.72 -20.51 -14.38
N THR A 2 31.66 -20.50 -13.60
CA THR A 2 31.05 -19.26 -13.07
C THR A 2 30.98 -19.50 -11.57
N ILE A 3 31.96 -18.93 -10.87
CA ILE A 3 32.08 -19.00 -9.42
C ILE A 3 30.81 -18.37 -8.83
N GLU A 4 29.97 -19.19 -8.20
CA GLU A 4 28.98 -18.72 -7.24
C GLU A 4 29.71 -17.87 -6.20
N LYS A 5 29.43 -16.57 -6.21
CA LYS A 5 29.94 -15.64 -5.21
C LYS A 5 29.17 -15.93 -3.92
N ASN A 6 29.70 -16.85 -3.12
CA ASN A 6 29.31 -17.15 -1.75
C ASN A 6 29.71 -15.96 -0.85
N ALA A 7 29.04 -14.82 -1.02
CA ALA A 7 29.09 -13.72 -0.07
C ALA A 7 28.08 -14.04 1.03
N LYS A 8 28.52 -14.09 2.30
CA LYS A 8 27.62 -14.09 3.46
C LYS A 8 26.53 -13.04 3.20
N PRO A 9 25.24 -13.38 3.19
CA PRO A 9 24.22 -12.39 2.90
C PRO A 9 24.33 -11.29 3.96
N ASN A 10 24.64 -10.08 3.51
CA ASN A 10 24.64 -8.93 4.41
C ASN A 10 23.20 -8.71 4.88
N ILE A 11 23.05 -8.07 6.05
CA ILE A 11 21.72 -7.70 6.58
C ILE A 11 20.93 -6.88 5.53
N ILE A 12 21.64 -6.07 4.74
CA ILE A 12 21.08 -5.31 3.62
C ILE A 12 20.55 -6.24 2.51
N ASP A 13 21.30 -7.29 2.15
CA ASP A 13 20.88 -8.23 1.10
C ASP A 13 19.61 -8.99 1.54
N ASN A 14 19.53 -9.38 2.81
CA ASN A 14 18.35 -10.02 3.38
C ASN A 14 17.13 -9.09 3.41
N ALA A 15 17.31 -7.80 3.73
CA ALA A 15 16.23 -6.82 3.69
C ALA A 15 15.71 -6.59 2.26
N ILE A 16 16.60 -6.51 1.28
CA ILE A 16 16.24 -6.36 -0.14
C ILE A 16 15.51 -7.61 -0.65
N ASN A 17 15.96 -8.81 -0.26
CA ASN A 17 15.30 -10.05 -0.61
C ASN A 17 13.90 -10.14 0.02
N GLY A 18 13.75 -9.76 1.30
CA GLY A 18 12.45 -9.68 1.94
C GLY A 18 11.50 -8.70 1.23
N LEU A 19 11.99 -7.52 0.85
CA LEU A 19 11.20 -6.56 0.08
C LEU A 19 10.75 -7.15 -1.27
N ARG A 20 11.62 -7.85 -1.97
CA ARG A 20 11.27 -8.56 -3.22
C ARG A 20 10.15 -9.58 -2.98
N ASP A 21 10.29 -10.41 -1.96
CA ASP A 21 9.34 -11.47 -1.66
C ASP A 21 7.95 -10.91 -1.28
N ILE A 22 7.89 -9.74 -0.64
CA ILE A 22 6.64 -9.02 -0.32
C ILE A 22 5.97 -8.46 -1.58
N PHE A 23 6.73 -7.96 -2.54
CA PHE A 23 6.21 -7.23 -3.69
C PHE A 23 5.87 -8.11 -4.89
N VAL A 24 6.62 -9.19 -5.13
CA VAL A 24 6.42 -10.08 -6.29
C VAL A 24 4.98 -10.61 -6.39
N PRO A 25 4.33 -11.09 -5.31
CA PRO A 25 2.94 -11.56 -5.37
C PRO A 25 1.94 -10.46 -5.78
N ASN A 26 2.23 -9.21 -5.41
CA ASN A 26 1.34 -8.06 -5.62
C ASN A 26 1.60 -7.35 -6.96
N LEU A 27 2.68 -7.72 -7.67
CA LEU A 27 3.10 -7.04 -8.89
C LEU A 27 2.03 -7.09 -9.98
N ILE A 28 1.40 -8.25 -10.18
CA ILE A 28 0.36 -8.42 -11.21
C ILE A 28 -0.84 -7.48 -10.96
N ALA A 29 -1.28 -7.37 -9.70
CA ALA A 29 -2.37 -6.48 -9.32
C ALA A 29 -2.00 -5.01 -9.57
N LEU A 30 -0.80 -4.59 -9.16
CA LEU A 30 -0.32 -3.22 -9.36
C LEU A 30 -0.15 -2.87 -10.84
N MET A 31 0.34 -3.81 -11.64
CA MET A 31 0.46 -3.64 -13.09
C MET A 31 -0.92 -3.48 -13.74
N ALA A 32 -1.89 -4.32 -13.38
CA ALA A 32 -3.26 -4.21 -13.89
C ALA A 32 -3.90 -2.86 -13.52
N ALA A 33 -3.73 -2.42 -12.27
CA ALA A 33 -4.19 -1.12 -11.80
C ALA A 33 -3.57 0.03 -12.60
N GLY A 34 -2.25 0.03 -12.77
CA GLY A 34 -1.54 1.07 -13.51
C GLY A 34 -1.93 1.12 -15.00
N ILE A 35 -2.09 -0.03 -15.65
CA ILE A 35 -2.53 -0.11 -17.04
C ILE A 35 -3.95 0.44 -17.19
N LEU A 36 -4.87 0.05 -16.30
CA LEU A 36 -6.24 0.57 -16.32
C LEU A 36 -6.28 2.08 -16.11
N GLN A 37 -5.50 2.60 -15.16
CA GLN A 37 -5.38 4.04 -14.94
C GLN A 37 -4.89 4.76 -16.19
N GLY A 38 -3.86 4.22 -16.85
CA GLY A 38 -3.30 4.79 -18.07
C GLY A 38 -4.29 4.82 -19.22
N ILE A 39 -5.05 3.72 -19.41
CA ILE A 39 -6.12 3.64 -20.41
C ILE A 39 -7.20 4.69 -20.11
N LEU A 40 -7.64 4.80 -18.85
CA LEU A 40 -8.67 5.77 -18.47
C LEU A 40 -8.22 7.22 -18.75
N ILE A 41 -6.97 7.57 -18.43
CA ILE A 41 -6.41 8.90 -18.72
C ILE A 41 -6.44 9.21 -20.23
N ILE A 42 -6.17 8.22 -21.08
CA ILE A 42 -6.25 8.38 -22.54
C ILE A 42 -7.71 8.58 -22.99
N LEU A 43 -8.65 7.82 -22.44
CA LEU A 43 -10.09 7.96 -22.74
C LEU A 43 -10.65 9.32 -22.29
N GLN A 44 -10.16 9.84 -21.16
CA GLN A 44 -10.47 11.18 -20.68
C GLN A 44 -9.91 12.26 -21.61
N THR A 45 -8.64 12.14 -21.99
CA THR A 45 -7.94 13.11 -22.86
C THR A 45 -8.55 13.17 -24.27
N THR A 46 -9.05 12.05 -24.77
CA THR A 46 -9.72 11.96 -26.08
C THR A 46 -11.19 12.37 -26.05
N GLY A 47 -11.76 12.66 -24.87
CA GLY A 47 -13.15 13.06 -24.70
C GLY A 47 -14.17 11.94 -24.87
N ILE A 48 -13.73 10.68 -24.95
CA ILE A 48 -14.63 9.51 -25.01
C ILE A 48 -15.32 9.30 -23.65
N VAL A 49 -14.58 9.51 -22.57
CA VAL A 49 -15.09 9.48 -21.19
C VAL A 49 -14.89 10.87 -20.61
N PRO A 50 -15.92 11.74 -20.59
CA PRO A 50 -15.79 13.05 -19.98
C PRO A 50 -15.46 12.90 -18.49
N ALA A 51 -14.61 13.80 -17.98
CA ALA A 51 -14.41 13.93 -16.54
C ALA A 51 -15.76 14.22 -15.85
N ASP A 52 -15.92 13.72 -14.62
CA ASP A 52 -17.10 13.91 -13.77
C ASP A 52 -18.37 13.14 -14.19
N GLN A 53 -18.26 12.22 -15.16
CA GLN A 53 -19.33 11.28 -15.48
C GLN A 53 -19.28 10.04 -14.58
N ALA A 54 -20.41 9.33 -14.46
CA ALA A 54 -20.50 8.14 -13.61
C ALA A 54 -19.52 7.03 -14.03
N GLU A 55 -19.28 6.90 -15.34
CA GLU A 55 -18.31 5.97 -15.92
C GLU A 55 -16.89 6.30 -15.45
N ASP A 56 -16.52 7.58 -15.46
CA ASP A 56 -15.23 8.06 -14.99
C ASP A 56 -15.06 7.80 -13.49
N PHE A 57 -16.08 8.13 -12.70
CA PHE A 57 -16.09 7.88 -11.27
C PHE A 57 -15.86 6.40 -10.96
N ILE A 58 -16.58 5.49 -11.59
CA ILE A 58 -16.45 4.06 -11.31
C ILE A 58 -15.08 3.54 -11.78
N LEU A 59 -14.65 3.86 -12.99
CA LEU A 59 -13.40 3.34 -13.56
C LEU A 59 -12.17 3.88 -12.82
N SER A 60 -12.17 5.16 -12.47
CA SER A 60 -11.07 5.78 -11.71
C SER A 60 -10.97 5.18 -10.30
N ASN A 61 -12.09 4.93 -9.63
CA ASN A 61 -12.08 4.31 -8.31
C ASN A 61 -11.66 2.85 -8.35
N ILE A 62 -12.07 2.07 -9.35
CA ILE A 62 -11.61 0.67 -9.53
C ILE A 62 -10.09 0.64 -9.72
N SER A 63 -9.59 1.51 -10.60
CA SER A 63 -8.16 1.62 -10.90
C SER A 63 -7.36 2.03 -9.66
N ASN A 64 -7.83 3.03 -8.93
CA ASN A 64 -7.16 3.53 -7.73
C ASN A 64 -7.30 2.60 -6.51
N ALA A 65 -8.31 1.73 -6.46
CA ALA A 65 -8.56 0.87 -5.31
C ALA A 65 -7.36 -0.02 -4.96
N ILE A 66 -6.66 -0.58 -5.95
CA ILE A 66 -5.49 -1.44 -5.70
C ILE A 66 -4.35 -0.65 -5.05
N PHE A 67 -4.16 0.60 -5.45
CA PHE A 67 -3.17 1.48 -4.82
C PHE A 67 -3.62 1.92 -3.42
N TYR A 68 -4.90 2.26 -3.26
CA TYR A 68 -5.48 2.64 -1.97
C TYR A 68 -5.34 1.55 -0.91
N PHE A 69 -5.69 0.31 -1.28
CA PHE A 69 -5.58 -0.88 -0.43
C PHE A 69 -4.21 -1.56 -0.51
N LEU A 70 -3.20 -0.90 -1.10
CA LEU A 70 -1.83 -1.40 -1.13
C LEU A 70 -1.30 -1.81 0.25
N PRO A 71 -1.57 -1.05 1.35
CA PRO A 71 -1.15 -1.48 2.68
C PRO A 71 -1.70 -2.86 3.06
N VAL A 72 -2.96 -3.17 2.73
CA VAL A 72 -3.58 -4.47 3.05
C VAL A 72 -2.95 -5.59 2.24
N LEU A 73 -2.70 -5.35 0.95
CA LEU A 73 -2.05 -6.30 0.05
C LEU A 73 -0.63 -6.64 0.52
N LEU A 74 0.13 -5.61 0.88
CA LEU A 74 1.49 -5.77 1.40
C LEU A 74 1.49 -6.36 2.80
N ALA A 75 0.48 -6.10 3.62
CA ALA A 75 0.39 -6.72 4.94
C ALA A 75 0.24 -8.24 4.86
N TYR A 76 -0.58 -8.70 3.92
CA TYR A 76 -0.76 -10.13 3.70
C TYR A 76 0.54 -10.81 3.24
N SER A 77 1.26 -10.24 2.27
CA SER A 77 2.52 -10.82 1.80
C SER A 77 3.67 -10.63 2.80
N SER A 78 3.69 -9.56 3.58
CA SER A 78 4.65 -9.37 4.68
C SER A 78 4.48 -10.42 5.76
N ALA A 79 3.23 -10.79 6.09
CA ALA A 79 2.97 -11.88 7.03
C ALA A 79 3.46 -13.24 6.52
N GLU A 80 3.45 -13.48 5.20
CA GLU A 80 4.05 -14.68 4.61
C GLU A 80 5.58 -14.69 4.76
N VAL A 81 6.24 -13.56 4.51
CA VAL A 81 7.70 -13.42 4.61
C VAL A 81 8.19 -13.50 6.06
N PHE A 82 7.52 -12.79 6.98
CA PHE A 82 7.84 -12.79 8.41
C PHE A 82 7.26 -13.99 9.18
N LYS A 83 6.48 -14.84 8.51
CA LYS A 83 5.83 -16.04 9.07
C LYS A 83 4.91 -15.72 10.26
N THR A 84 4.18 -14.61 10.17
CA THR A 84 3.19 -14.18 11.17
C THR A 84 1.77 -14.55 10.72
N ASN A 85 0.77 -14.27 11.56
CA ASN A 85 -0.63 -14.56 11.23
C ASN A 85 -1.16 -13.56 10.19
N LYS A 86 -1.47 -14.07 8.98
CA LYS A 86 -1.93 -13.25 7.85
C LYS A 86 -3.23 -12.49 8.12
N VAL A 87 -4.18 -13.11 8.82
CA VAL A 87 -5.48 -12.49 9.14
C VAL A 87 -5.28 -11.34 10.11
N LEU A 88 -4.43 -11.53 11.13
CA LEU A 88 -4.10 -10.48 12.09
C LEU A 88 -3.35 -9.32 11.42
N ALA A 89 -2.34 -9.62 10.60
CA ALA A 89 -1.59 -8.62 9.86
C ALA A 89 -2.48 -7.79 8.93
N ALA A 90 -3.38 -8.44 8.18
CA ALA A 90 -4.37 -7.74 7.35
C ALA A 90 -5.35 -6.91 8.19
N SER A 91 -5.74 -7.38 9.37
CA SER A 91 -6.62 -6.62 10.28
C SER A 91 -5.98 -5.34 10.80
N VAL A 92 -4.67 -5.36 11.09
CA VAL A 92 -3.91 -4.16 11.47
C VAL A 92 -3.86 -3.16 10.30
N ALA A 93 -3.63 -3.64 9.08
CA ALA A 93 -3.65 -2.79 7.89
C ALA A 93 -5.05 -2.16 7.67
N LEU A 94 -6.12 -2.93 7.88
CA LEU A 94 -7.50 -2.43 7.77
C LEU A 94 -7.81 -1.38 8.84
N PHE A 95 -7.30 -1.53 10.07
CA PHE A 95 -7.43 -0.51 11.11
C PHE A 95 -6.81 0.82 10.67
N LEU A 96 -5.63 0.79 10.04
CA LEU A 96 -4.97 2.01 9.55
C LEU A 96 -5.73 2.70 8.42
N LEU A 97 -6.51 1.95 7.64
CA LEU A 97 -7.38 2.47 6.58
C LEU A 97 -8.80 2.77 7.06
N HIS A 98 -9.10 2.58 8.35
CA HIS A 98 -10.44 2.85 8.88
C HIS A 98 -10.78 4.34 8.68
N PRO A 99 -11.97 4.68 8.17
CA PRO A 99 -12.33 6.06 7.82
C PRO A 99 -12.14 7.03 8.98
N ASP A 100 -12.49 6.64 10.21
CA ASP A 100 -12.29 7.47 11.41
C ASP A 100 -10.80 7.71 11.74
N VAL A 101 -9.95 6.69 11.52
CA VAL A 101 -8.51 6.80 11.74
C VAL A 101 -7.91 7.73 10.70
N VAL A 102 -8.24 7.52 9.42
CA VAL A 102 -7.81 8.37 8.30
C VAL A 102 -8.27 9.83 8.50
N ALA A 103 -9.51 10.04 8.93
CA ALA A 103 -10.07 11.37 9.20
C ALA A 103 -9.33 12.06 10.36
N THR A 104 -9.11 11.34 11.46
CA THR A 104 -8.39 11.88 12.63
C THR A 104 -6.92 12.18 12.32
N MET A 105 -6.29 11.39 11.44
CA MET A 105 -4.91 11.64 11.00
C MET A 105 -4.75 12.80 10.03
N GLY A 106 -5.83 13.20 9.34
CA GLY A 106 -5.84 14.37 8.44
C GLY A 106 -6.27 15.66 9.13
N ASN A 107 -7.05 15.55 10.20
CA ASN A 107 -7.45 16.67 11.06
C ASN A 107 -7.42 16.23 12.54
N PRO A 108 -6.23 16.29 13.18
CA PRO A 108 -6.04 15.78 14.52
C PRO A 108 -6.91 16.54 15.51
N ILE A 109 -7.52 15.80 16.44
CA ILE A 109 -8.24 16.40 17.55
C ILE A 109 -7.23 17.26 18.33
N PRO A 110 -7.48 18.57 18.53
CA PRO A 110 -6.55 19.45 19.22
C PRO A 110 -6.25 18.94 20.64
N GLY A 111 -4.98 18.64 20.93
CA GLY A 111 -4.54 18.11 22.22
C GLY A 111 -4.80 16.61 22.43
N ALA A 112 -5.11 15.86 21.38
CA ALA A 112 -5.18 14.41 21.45
C ALA A 112 -3.78 13.81 21.51
N ASP A 113 -3.43 13.34 22.71
CA ASP A 113 -2.20 12.61 22.96
C ASP A 113 -2.53 11.14 23.19
N PHE A 114 -1.78 10.26 22.53
CA PHE A 114 -1.80 8.84 22.86
C PHE A 114 -0.73 8.59 23.93
N PHE A 115 -1.13 8.46 25.20
CA PHE A 115 -0.22 8.23 26.34
C PHE A 115 0.95 9.23 26.40
N GLY A 116 0.68 10.52 26.14
CA GLY A 116 1.69 11.59 26.15
C GLY A 116 2.52 11.72 24.86
N ILE A 117 2.24 10.89 23.84
CA ILE A 117 2.76 11.07 22.49
C ILE A 117 1.72 11.88 21.70
N PRO A 118 2.04 13.10 21.24
CA PRO A 118 1.10 13.91 20.49
C PRO A 118 0.76 13.23 19.16
N LEU A 119 -0.53 13.15 18.85
CA LEU A 119 -0.99 12.71 17.53
C LEU A 119 -0.73 13.83 16.53
N VAL A 120 0.51 13.89 16.05
CA VAL A 120 0.92 14.80 14.99
C VAL A 120 0.30 14.38 13.67
N ASN A 121 0.06 15.37 12.80
CA ASN A 121 -0.49 15.21 11.46
C ASN A 121 0.49 14.40 10.59
N THR A 122 0.50 13.08 10.76
CA THR A 122 1.49 12.17 10.14
C THR A 122 1.14 11.86 8.68
N GLY A 123 0.02 12.41 8.17
CA GLY A 123 -0.53 12.07 6.87
C GLY A 123 -1.26 10.73 6.89
N THR A 124 -2.06 10.45 5.87
CA THR A 124 -2.79 9.19 5.76
C THR A 124 -1.85 8.06 5.33
N TYR A 125 -2.00 6.86 5.89
CA TYR A 125 -1.24 5.67 5.46
C TYR A 125 -1.77 5.02 4.18
N ASN A 126 -2.74 5.65 3.52
CA ASN A 126 -3.22 5.26 2.20
C ASN A 126 -2.02 5.19 1.25
N ASN A 127 -1.94 4.15 0.41
CA ASN A 127 -0.83 3.93 -0.54
C ASN A 127 0.58 3.75 0.10
N SER A 128 0.69 3.62 1.44
CA SER A 128 1.99 3.55 2.12
C SER A 128 2.55 2.13 2.21
N VAL A 129 3.84 1.99 1.90
CA VAL A 129 4.56 0.71 1.83
C VAL A 129 5.41 0.43 3.07
N ILE A 130 6.30 1.37 3.41
CA ILE A 130 7.30 1.14 4.45
C ILE A 130 6.67 0.97 5.84
N PRO A 131 5.72 1.83 6.27
CA PRO A 131 5.11 1.70 7.60
C PRO A 131 4.40 0.35 7.82
N ILE A 132 3.76 -0.20 6.78
CA ILE A 132 3.02 -1.45 6.92
C ILE A 132 3.93 -2.68 7.00
N ILE A 133 5.07 -2.65 6.31
CA ILE A 133 6.06 -3.73 6.42
C ILE A 133 6.70 -3.73 7.81
N LEU A 134 6.89 -2.56 8.43
CA LEU A 134 7.54 -2.44 9.74
C LEU A 134 6.65 -2.81 10.92
N ILE A 135 5.32 -2.67 10.80
CA ILE A 135 4.37 -2.96 11.89
C ILE A 135 4.00 -4.45 12.00
N ILE A 136 4.35 -5.25 10.99
CA ILE A 136 4.06 -6.70 10.91
C ILE A 136 5.29 -7.50 11.31
#